data_AF-A0AAV9ZHG5-F1
#
_entry.id   AF-A0AAV9ZHG5-F1
#
_cell.length_a   1.000
_cell.length_b   1.000
_cell.length_c   1.000
_cell.angle_alpha   90.00
_cell.angle_beta   90.00
_cell.angle_gamma   90.00
#
_symmetry.space_group_name_H-M   'P 1'
#
loop_
_entity.id
_entity.type
_entity.pdbx_description
1 polymer ?
#
loop_
_entity_poly.entity_id
_entity_poly.type
_entity_poly.pdbx_seq_one_letter_code
_entity_poly.pdbx_strand_id
1 'polypeptide(L)'
;ASSIMNHTRSEVPRTQVDGPDLLLRHLAGNAPTMNDWESFVVHEDTQRLYSYGGIRSYDKTFAPTSDLHCLDLNTLRWSNLTV
;
A
#
# COMPACT_ATOMS: atom_id res chain seq x y z
N ALA A 1 -49.01 -18.21 -19.25
CA ALA A 1 -47.55 -18.27 -19.51
C ALA A 1 -46.87 -17.15 -18.74
N SER A 2 -46.09 -17.49 -17.72
CA SER A 2 -44.75 -16.94 -17.42
C SER A 2 -44.36 -17.38 -16.01
N SER A 3 -43.36 -18.26 -15.93
CA SER A 3 -42.70 -18.66 -14.69
C SER A 3 -41.47 -17.77 -14.52
N ILE A 4 -41.34 -17.08 -13.38
CA ILE A 4 -40.17 -16.30 -13.05
C ILE A 4 -39.10 -17.28 -12.55
N MET A 5 -38.04 -17.48 -13.35
CA MET A 5 -36.86 -18.22 -12.93
C MET A 5 -36.06 -17.39 -11.94
N ASN A 6 -36.01 -17.84 -10.68
CA ASN A 6 -35.06 -17.34 -9.70
C ASN A 6 -33.66 -17.87 -10.05
N HIS A 7 -32.80 -17.01 -10.61
CA HIS A 7 -31.38 -17.31 -10.69
C HIS A 7 -30.80 -17.27 -9.28
N THR A 8 -30.54 -18.45 -8.71
CA THR A 8 -29.76 -18.58 -7.48
C THR A 8 -28.35 -18.09 -7.79
N ARG A 9 -27.96 -16.94 -7.22
CA ARG A 9 -26.58 -16.44 -7.28
C ARG A 9 -25.70 -17.47 -6.57
N SER A 10 -24.89 -18.20 -7.34
CA SER A 10 -23.82 -19.02 -6.78
C SER A 10 -22.89 -18.10 -6.02
N GLU A 11 -22.90 -18.17 -4.68
CA GLU A 11 -21.91 -17.52 -3.84
C GLU A 11 -20.59 -18.25 -4.07
N VAL A 12 -19.72 -17.66 -4.89
CA VAL A 12 -18.32 -18.08 -4.96
C VAL A 12 -17.78 -17.98 -3.53
N PRO A 13 -17.21 -19.05 -2.95
CA PRO A 13 -16.61 -18.99 -1.64
C PRO A 13 -15.57 -17.88 -1.66
N ARG A 14 -15.74 -16.86 -0.82
CA ARG A 14 -14.69 -15.88 -0.58
C ARG A 14 -13.53 -16.66 0.00
N THR A 15 -12.53 -16.99 -0.82
CA THR A 15 -11.20 -17.28 -0.29
C THR A 15 -10.85 -16.06 0.55
N GLN A 16 -10.79 -16.26 1.86
CA GLN A 16 -10.19 -15.31 2.77
C GLN A 16 -8.75 -15.15 2.29
N VAL A 17 -8.52 -14.12 1.47
CA VAL A 17 -7.16 -13.72 1.13
C VAL A 17 -6.59 -13.28 2.47
N ASP A 18 -5.60 -14.04 2.96
CA ASP A 18 -4.81 -13.63 4.11
C ASP A 18 -4.48 -12.15 3.93
N GLY A 19 -4.87 -11.33 4.90
CA GLY A 19 -4.92 -9.87 4.75
C GLY A 19 -3.57 -9.24 4.39
N PRO A 20 -3.52 -7.91 4.21
CA PRO A 20 -2.28 -7.17 3.92
C PRO A 20 -1.13 -7.43 4.92
N ASP A 21 -1.44 -8.03 6.06
CA ASP A 21 -0.54 -8.45 7.13
C ASP A 21 0.61 -9.39 6.68
N LEU A 22 0.44 -10.20 5.63
CA LEU A 22 1.54 -11.04 5.15
C LEU A 22 2.63 -10.22 4.45
N LEU A 23 2.28 -9.16 3.72
CA LEU A 23 3.27 -8.34 3.03
C LEU A 23 4.01 -7.43 4.01
N LEU A 24 3.29 -6.86 4.99
CA LEU A 24 3.85 -5.94 5.99
C LEU A 24 4.95 -6.59 6.85
N ARG A 25 4.84 -7.89 7.15
CA ARG A 25 5.85 -8.63 7.94
C ARG A 25 7.19 -8.77 7.22
N HIS A 26 7.22 -8.65 5.90
CA HIS A 26 8.43 -8.83 5.10
C HIS A 26 9.08 -7.50 4.71
N LEU A 27 8.40 -6.37 4.93
CA LEU A 27 8.95 -5.05 4.66
C LEU A 27 9.86 -4.63 5.83
N ALA A 28 11.16 -4.55 5.58
CA ALA A 28 12.17 -4.18 6.59
C ALA A 28 12.68 -2.75 6.40
N GLY A 29 13.34 -2.18 7.42
CA GLY A 29 14.04 -0.88 7.31
C GLY A 29 13.21 0.32 7.73
N ASN A 30 13.57 1.49 7.19
CA ASN A 30 12.98 2.78 7.57
C ASN A 30 11.78 3.09 6.69
N ALA A 31 10.69 2.35 6.88
CA ALA A 31 9.45 2.62 6.18
C ALA A 31 8.92 4.02 6.52
N PRO A 32 8.27 4.71 5.57
CA PRO A 32 7.54 5.93 5.90
C PRO A 32 6.56 5.63 7.03
N THR A 33 6.35 6.62 7.89
CA THR A 33 5.19 6.59 8.79
C THR A 33 3.92 6.44 7.96
N MET A 34 2.81 5.96 8.55
CA MET A 34 1.54 5.93 7.82
C MET A 34 1.18 7.33 7.34
N ASN A 35 1.28 7.53 6.02
CA ASN A 35 1.09 8.80 5.36
C ASN A 35 -0.19 8.75 4.53
N ASP A 36 -1.13 9.64 4.83
CA ASP A 36 -2.27 9.87 3.94
C ASP A 36 -1.85 10.86 2.84
N TRP A 37 -2.45 10.72 1.66
CA TRP A 37 -2.25 11.60 0.50
C TRP A 37 -0.80 11.68 0.00
N GLU A 38 0.01 10.65 0.27
CA GLU A 38 1.33 10.54 -0.35
C GLU A 38 1.21 10.20 -1.85
N SER A 39 2.26 10.53 -2.60
CA SER A 39 2.44 10.09 -3.98
C SER A 39 3.51 9.02 -4.05
N PHE A 40 3.31 8.00 -4.87
CA PHE A 40 4.33 7.00 -5.13
C PHE A 40 4.50 6.76 -6.63
N VAL A 41 5.72 6.39 -7.01
CA VAL A 41 6.07 5.97 -8.37
C VAL A 41 6.88 4.69 -8.32
N VAL A 42 6.66 3.80 -9.29
CA VAL A 42 7.45 2.58 -9.46
C VAL A 42 8.39 2.78 -10.64
N HIS A 43 9.68 2.55 -10.41
CA HIS A 43 10.70 2.51 -11.45
C HIS A 43 11.07 1.05 -11.71
N GLU A 44 10.45 0.47 -12.74
CA GLU A 44 10.50 -0.97 -13.04
C GLU A 44 11.93 -1.45 -13.34
N ASP A 45 12.72 -0.68 -14.09
CA ASP A 45 14.07 -1.09 -14.48
C ASP A 45 15.01 -1.29 -13.29
N THR A 46 14.85 -0.48 -12.23
CA THR A 46 15.65 -0.62 -11.02
C THR A 46 14.94 -1.41 -9.92
N GLN A 47 13.70 -1.85 -10.15
CA GLN A 47 12.85 -2.49 -9.15
C GLN A 47 12.78 -1.66 -7.85
N ARG A 48 12.45 -0.37 -7.99
CA ARG A 48 12.32 0.56 -6.86
C ARG A 48 10.95 1.22 -6.84
N LEU A 49 10.35 1.31 -5.67
CA LEU A 49 9.21 2.17 -5.42
C LEU A 49 9.68 3.38 -4.63
N TYR A 50 9.38 4.57 -5.12
CA TYR A 50 9.64 5.82 -4.43
C TYR A 50 8.32 6.37 -3.90
N SER A 51 8.28 6.73 -2.61
CA SER A 51 7.18 7.46 -1.99
C SER A 51 7.66 8.85 -1.60
N TYR A 52 6.85 9.88 -1.87
CA TYR A 52 7.15 11.27 -1.54
C TYR A 52 5.97 11.97 -0.88
N GLY A 53 6.29 12.68 0.21
CA GLY A 53 5.40 13.60 0.88
C GLY A 53 4.21 12.94 1.58
N GLY A 54 3.04 13.56 1.46
CA GLY A 54 1.84 13.20 2.22
C GLY A 54 1.78 13.87 3.58
N ILE A 55 0.82 13.44 4.39
CA ILE A 55 0.55 13.98 5.72
C ILE A 55 0.67 12.86 6.75
N ARG A 56 1.37 13.15 7.85
CA ARG A 56 1.48 12.22 8.97
C ARG A 56 0.15 12.14 9.70
N SER A 57 -0.46 10.96 9.73
CA SER A 57 -1.76 10.71 10.38
C SER A 57 -1.80 11.07 11.87
N TYR A 58 -0.66 11.07 12.56
CA TYR A 58 -0.54 11.46 13.97
C TYR A 58 -0.32 12.97 14.19
N ASP A 59 -0.03 13.73 13.13
CA ASP A 59 0.17 15.17 13.20
C ASP A 59 -1.18 15.90 13.10
N LYS A 60 -1.64 16.43 14.23
CA LYS A 60 -2.90 17.18 14.32
C LYS A 60 -2.92 18.49 13.53
N THR A 61 -1.75 18.98 13.12
CA THR A 61 -1.65 20.18 12.28
C THR A 61 -1.90 19.89 10.80
N PHE A 62 -1.90 18.60 10.42
CA PHE A 62 -1.97 18.15 9.04
C PHE A 62 -0.87 18.79 8.17
N ALA A 63 0.28 19.12 8.75
CA ALA A 63 1.39 19.69 8.02
C ALA A 63 1.89 18.68 6.96
N PRO A 64 2.06 19.11 5.70
CA PRO A 64 2.61 18.24 4.67
C PRO A 64 4.08 17.95 4.97
N THR A 65 4.50 16.75 4.60
CA THR A 65 5.91 16.35 4.66
C THR A 65 6.57 16.51 3.30
N SER A 66 7.90 16.58 3.31
CA SER A 66 8.75 16.54 2.12
C SER A 66 9.74 15.37 2.20
N ASP A 67 9.32 14.29 2.88
CA ASP A 67 10.15 13.10 3.05
C ASP A 67 10.09 12.24 1.78
N LEU A 68 11.24 11.71 1.37
CA LEU A 68 11.41 10.83 0.23
C LEU A 68 11.86 9.47 0.75
N HIS A 69 11.05 8.44 0.50
CA HIS A 69 11.35 7.07 0.87
C HIS A 69 11.51 6.21 -0.38
N CYS A 70 12.38 5.20 -0.31
CA CYS A 70 12.57 4.22 -1.35
C CYS A 70 12.41 2.81 -0.79
N LEU A 71 11.55 2.01 -1.40
CA LEU A 71 11.47 0.58 -1.20
C LEU A 71 12.23 -0.11 -2.34
N ASP A 72 13.24 -0.88 -1.98
CA ASP A 72 13.88 -1.83 -2.89
C ASP A 72 12.96 -3.07 -3.00
N LEU A 73 12.42 -3.33 -4.19
CA LEU A 73 11.43 -4.40 -4.41
C LEU A 73 12.05 -5.80 -4.47
N ASN A 74 13.37 -5.90 -4.70
CA ASN A 74 14.07 -7.19 -4.68
C ASN A 74 14.31 -7.66 -3.25
N THR A 75 14.65 -6.73 -2.37
CA THR A 75 15.01 -7.02 -0.96
C THR A 75 13.89 -6.71 0.02
N LEU A 76 12.81 -6.07 -0.45
CA LEU A 76 11.69 -5.59 0.35
C LEU A 76 12.15 -4.69 1.52
N ARG A 77 13.16 -3.86 1.26
CA ARG A 77 13.76 -2.99 2.29
C ARG A 77 13.57 -1.51 2.00
N TRP A 78 13.01 -0.80 2.97
CA TRP A 78 12.82 0.64 2.96
C TRP A 78 14.06 1.41 3.39
N SER A 79 14.29 2.54 2.73
CA SER A 79 15.29 3.55 3.06
C SER A 79 14.66 4.93 3.04
N ASN A 80 14.97 5.76 4.04
CA ASN A 80 14.67 7.19 4.02
C ASN A 80 15.82 7.92 3.30
N LEU A 81 15.48 8.70 2.28
CA LEU A 81 16.40 9.45 1.44
C LEU A 81 16.41 10.96 1.74
N THR A 82 15.49 11.43 2.59
CA THR A 82 15.48 12.80 3.10
C THR A 82 16.28 12.85 4.40
N VAL A 83 17.30 13.70 4.44
CA VAL A 83 18.23 13.89 5.58
C VAL A 83 17.69 14.94 6.54
#